data_AF-A0A7K2DKQ2-F1
#
_entry.id   AF-A0A7K2DKQ2-F1
#
_cell.length_a   1.000
_cell.length_b   1.000
_cell.length_c   1.000
_cell.angle_alpha   90.00
_cell.angle_beta   90.00
_cell.angle_gamma   90.00
#
_symmetry.space_group_name_H-M   'P 1'
#
loop_
_entity.id
_entity.type
_entity.pdbx_description
1 polymer ?
#
loop_
_entity_poly.entity_id
_entity_poly.type
_entity_poly.pdbx_seq_one_letter_code
_entity_poly.pdbx_strand_id
1 'polypeptide(L)'
;MAQWLIPSELAEDWAIVTAYMREAAGSIEDWLASVGPRLDRSEVAGSAEPATDTPSPFDDIAPTASSGTRGASGEPAANAPRVVHWDALAGLTTQDGTRRLKNACVAVIGHLDVETPRSLETSERLVLQRLVSGAAIATVASEMGYSERQMYRELSRLWDKLGVSGRAAGVHKATVEGLID
;
A
#
# COMPACT_ATOMS: atom_id res chain seq x y z
N MET A 1 14.42 -8.78 -15.90
CA MET A 1 13.46 -8.69 -14.79
C MET A 1 12.12 -9.13 -15.34
N ALA A 2 11.50 -10.15 -14.76
CA ALA A 2 10.18 -10.62 -15.20
C ALA A 2 9.15 -9.58 -14.78
N GLN A 3 8.43 -8.99 -15.75
CA GLN A 3 7.24 -8.18 -15.46
C GLN A 3 6.11 -9.15 -15.11
N TRP A 4 5.63 -9.09 -13.88
CA TRP A 4 4.49 -9.89 -13.45
C TRP A 4 3.23 -9.12 -13.82
N LEU A 5 2.65 -9.45 -14.98
CA LEU A 5 1.36 -8.90 -15.37
C LEU A 5 0.29 -9.43 -14.41
N ILE A 6 -0.43 -8.53 -13.74
CA ILE A 6 -1.58 -8.86 -12.91
C ILE A 6 -2.64 -9.55 -13.80
N PRO A 7 -3.11 -10.76 -13.46
CA PRO A 7 -4.20 -11.42 -14.19
C PRO A 7 -5.44 -10.53 -14.25
N SER A 8 -6.05 -10.39 -15.44
CA SER A 8 -7.22 -9.53 -15.65
C SER A 8 -8.42 -9.92 -14.79
N GLU A 9 -8.54 -11.20 -14.44
CA GLU A 9 -9.57 -11.74 -13.53
C GLU A 9 -9.47 -11.20 -12.11
N LEU A 10 -8.29 -10.70 -11.69
CA LEU A 10 -8.07 -10.11 -10.38
C LEU A 10 -8.13 -8.57 -10.40
N ALA A 11 -8.37 -7.93 -11.55
CA ALA A 11 -8.27 -6.48 -11.68
C ALA A 11 -9.21 -5.73 -10.73
N GLU A 12 -10.43 -6.22 -10.53
CA GLU A 12 -11.40 -5.64 -9.59
C GLU A 12 -10.96 -5.80 -8.13
N ASP A 13 -10.50 -7.00 -7.75
CA ASP A 13 -9.97 -7.27 -6.41
C ASP A 13 -8.75 -6.41 -6.11
N TRP A 14 -7.87 -6.22 -7.11
CA TRP A 14 -6.71 -5.34 -7.00
C TRP A 14 -7.07 -3.86 -6.85
N ALA A 15 -8.15 -3.41 -7.51
CA ALA A 15 -8.66 -2.05 -7.32
C ALA A 15 -9.13 -1.83 -5.87
N ILE A 16 -9.78 -2.82 -5.26
CA ILE A 16 -10.20 -2.79 -3.86
C ILE A 16 -8.98 -2.71 -2.93
N VAL A 17 -7.97 -3.55 -3.15
CA VAL A 17 -6.73 -3.54 -2.35
C VAL A 17 -6.02 -2.18 -2.46
N THR A 18 -5.93 -1.62 -3.66
CA THR A 18 -5.25 -0.34 -3.89
C THR A 18 -6.01 0.82 -3.23
N ALA A 19 -7.34 0.82 -3.33
CA ALA A 19 -8.20 1.79 -2.64
C ALA A 19 -8.02 1.70 -1.12
N TYR A 20 -8.03 0.49 -0.56
CA TYR A 20 -7.79 0.24 0.85
C TYR A 20 -6.41 0.74 1.30
N MET A 21 -5.35 0.44 0.55
CA MET A 21 -3.99 0.88 0.88
C MET A 21 -3.86 2.40 0.87
N ARG A 22 -4.56 3.07 -0.05
CA ARG A 22 -4.61 4.54 -0.13
C ARG A 22 -5.33 5.15 1.06
N GLU A 23 -6.50 4.61 1.42
CA GLU A 23 -7.26 5.05 2.59
C GLU A 23 -6.50 4.78 3.90
N ALA A 24 -5.84 3.63 4.01
CA ALA A 24 -5.00 3.29 5.16
C ALA A 24 -3.81 4.25 5.28
N ALA A 25 -3.14 4.58 4.18
CA ALA A 25 -2.03 5.54 4.19
C ALA A 25 -2.49 6.94 4.63
N GLY A 26 -3.66 7.39 4.17
CA GLY A 26 -4.26 8.66 4.60
C GLY A 26 -4.63 8.65 6.08
N SER A 27 -5.30 7.59 6.55
CA SER A 27 -5.68 7.43 7.96
C SER A 27 -4.45 7.42 8.90
N ILE A 28 -3.36 6.78 8.46
CA ILE A 28 -2.08 6.78 9.19
C ILE A 28 -1.49 8.21 9.28
N GLU A 29 -1.57 8.97 8.20
CA GLU A 29 -1.09 10.36 8.16
C GLU A 29 -1.90 11.26 9.08
N ASP A 30 -3.22 11.17 9.04
CA ASP A 30 -4.13 11.91 9.93
C ASP A 30 -3.87 11.55 11.39
N TRP A 31 -3.68 10.25 11.69
CA TRP A 31 -3.30 9.80 13.03
C TRP A 31 -1.96 10.40 13.47
N LEU A 32 -0.92 10.33 12.63
CA LEU A 32 0.40 10.91 12.92
C LEU A 32 0.33 12.43 13.14
N ALA A 33 -0.56 13.14 12.42
CA ALA A 33 -0.80 14.55 12.62
C ALA A 33 -1.54 14.84 13.94
N SER A 34 -2.47 13.98 14.35
CA SER A 34 -3.28 14.12 15.57
C SER A 34 -2.53 13.79 16.87
N VAL A 35 -1.55 12.88 16.84
CA VAL A 35 -0.84 12.42 18.04
C VAL A 35 0.04 13.52 18.66
N GLY A 36 0.33 14.59 17.92
CA GLY A 36 1.20 15.67 18.36
C GLY A 36 2.63 15.18 18.71
N PRO A 37 3.58 16.09 18.98
CA PRO A 37 4.83 15.70 19.60
C PRO A 37 4.51 15.25 21.04
N ARG A 38 4.23 13.95 21.23
CA ARG A 38 4.22 13.38 22.57
C ARG A 38 5.60 13.63 23.16
N LEU A 39 5.67 14.61 24.07
CA LEU A 39 6.82 14.86 24.90
C LEU A 39 7.28 13.51 25.45
N ASP A 40 8.55 13.24 25.19
CA ASP A 40 9.23 11.98 25.39
C ASP A 40 8.75 11.33 26.70
N ARG A 41 8.15 10.14 26.61
CA ARG A 41 7.80 9.33 27.77
C ARG A 41 9.05 8.69 28.39
N SER A 42 10.15 9.44 28.40
CA SER A 42 11.41 9.12 29.08
C SER A 42 11.41 9.55 30.55
N GLU A 43 10.38 10.26 31.02
CA GLU A 43 10.34 10.79 32.40
C GLU A 43 9.57 9.89 33.41
N VAL A 44 9.44 8.59 33.13
CA VAL A 44 9.02 7.59 34.13
C VAL A 44 9.96 6.37 34.13
N ALA A 45 11.26 6.62 34.02
CA ALA A 45 12.23 5.85 34.79
C ALA A 45 12.32 6.60 36.14
N GLY A 46 11.49 6.28 37.12
CA GLY A 46 11.76 5.09 37.90
C GLY A 46 13.10 5.25 38.59
N SER A 47 13.16 6.11 39.62
CA SER A 47 14.13 5.97 40.70
C SER A 47 13.93 4.59 41.33
N ALA A 48 14.49 3.57 40.70
CA ALA A 48 14.77 2.31 41.35
C ALA A 48 16.11 2.49 42.06
N GLU A 49 16.05 2.70 43.37
CA GLU A 49 17.21 2.66 44.23
C GLU A 49 17.99 1.35 44.02
N PRO A 50 19.34 1.39 43.98
CA PRO A 50 20.15 0.19 43.90
C PRO A 50 20.13 -0.52 45.26
N ALA A 51 19.22 -1.48 45.44
CA ALA A 51 19.34 -2.47 46.50
C ALA A 51 20.49 -3.43 46.14
N THR A 52 21.68 -3.09 46.61
CA THR A 52 22.76 -4.06 46.77
C THR A 52 22.37 -5.03 47.87
N ASP A 53 21.88 -6.21 47.52
CA ASP A 53 22.10 -7.37 48.38
C ASP A 53 22.31 -8.62 47.55
N THR A 54 23.57 -9.04 47.53
CA THR A 54 24.03 -10.27 46.91
C THR A 54 24.30 -11.28 48.03
N PRO A 55 23.44 -12.29 48.21
CA PRO A 55 23.86 -13.56 48.73
C PRO A 55 24.09 -14.54 47.57
N SER A 56 25.34 -15.00 47.51
CA SER A 56 25.86 -16.02 46.60
C SER A 56 25.46 -17.44 47.06
N PRO A 57 25.86 -18.53 46.37
CA PRO A 57 24.99 -19.61 45.93
C PRO A 57 25.16 -20.89 46.76
N PHE A 58 24.31 -21.89 46.53
CA PHE A 58 24.34 -23.25 47.11
C PHE A 58 23.95 -23.35 48.59
N ASP A 59 22.69 -23.70 48.81
CA ASP A 59 22.08 -24.55 49.86
C ASP A 59 20.56 -24.28 49.69
N ASP A 60 19.62 -25.18 49.41
CA ASP A 60 19.39 -26.51 49.95
C ASP A 60 18.23 -27.09 49.10
N ILE A 61 18.42 -28.21 48.39
CA ILE A 61 17.34 -28.87 47.64
C ILE A 61 16.73 -29.95 48.55
N ALA A 62 15.57 -29.64 49.13
CA ALA A 62 14.68 -30.64 49.74
C ALA A 62 13.34 -30.68 48.96
N PRO A 63 12.86 -31.86 48.53
CA PRO A 63 11.59 -31.99 47.81
C PRO A 63 10.45 -32.20 48.81
N THR A 64 9.73 -31.13 49.16
CA THR A 64 8.47 -31.27 49.90
C THR A 64 7.31 -31.22 48.93
N ALA A 65 6.76 -32.40 48.64
CA ALA A 65 5.49 -32.58 47.96
C ALA A 65 4.39 -31.85 48.73
N SER A 66 3.75 -30.87 48.09
CA SER A 66 2.51 -30.27 48.56
C SER A 66 1.43 -30.51 47.52
N SER A 67 0.67 -31.58 47.75
CA SER A 67 -0.56 -31.89 47.05
C SER A 67 -1.67 -30.92 47.49
N GLY A 68 -1.81 -29.81 46.76
CA GLY A 68 -2.98 -28.93 46.82
C GLY A 68 -3.93 -29.24 45.68
N THR A 69 -4.94 -30.06 45.92
CA THR A 69 -5.98 -30.42 44.95
C THR A 69 -7.12 -29.38 44.96
N ARG A 70 -7.66 -29.10 43.77
CA ARG A 70 -9.01 -28.60 43.47
C ARG A 70 -9.27 -27.08 43.60
N GLY A 71 -9.02 -26.38 42.50
CA GLY A 71 -9.86 -25.28 42.02
C GLY A 71 -10.27 -25.58 40.58
N ALA A 72 -11.56 -25.73 40.33
CA ALA A 72 -12.14 -26.12 39.05
C ALA A 72 -11.72 -25.14 37.92
N SER A 73 -10.69 -25.53 37.17
CA SER A 73 -10.38 -24.91 35.89
C SER A 73 -11.30 -25.54 34.87
N GLY A 74 -12.37 -24.82 34.53
CA GLY A 74 -13.09 -25.08 33.28
C GLY A 74 -12.07 -24.97 32.15
N GLU A 75 -11.71 -26.11 31.59
CA GLU A 75 -10.83 -26.25 30.45
C GLU A 75 -11.40 -25.37 29.32
N PRO A 76 -10.78 -24.22 29.00
CA PRO A 76 -11.26 -23.38 27.93
C PRO A 76 -11.09 -24.20 26.66
N ALA A 77 -12.22 -24.51 26.01
CA ALA A 77 -12.28 -25.30 24.79
C ALA A 77 -11.11 -24.89 23.88
N ALA A 78 -10.16 -25.81 23.66
CA ALA A 78 -8.85 -25.58 23.06
C ALA A 78 -8.88 -25.05 21.61
N ASN A 79 -10.07 -24.75 21.08
CA ASN A 79 -10.33 -24.29 19.72
C ASN A 79 -11.19 -23.01 19.65
N ALA A 80 -11.43 -22.30 20.76
CA ALA A 80 -11.98 -20.96 20.66
C ALA A 80 -10.91 -20.04 20.01
N PRO A 81 -11.19 -19.42 18.84
CA PRO A 81 -10.24 -18.50 18.24
C PRO A 81 -9.97 -17.38 19.26
N ARG A 82 -8.70 -17.22 19.63
CA ARG A 82 -8.30 -16.18 20.58
C ARG A 82 -8.80 -14.84 20.04
N VAL A 83 -9.67 -14.19 20.82
CA VAL A 83 -10.12 -12.84 20.50
C VAL A 83 -8.87 -11.96 20.49
N VAL A 84 -8.52 -11.46 19.31
CA VAL A 84 -7.38 -10.55 19.14
C VAL A 84 -7.79 -9.20 19.72
N HIS A 85 -7.15 -8.81 20.82
CA HIS A 85 -7.33 -7.48 21.40
C HIS A 85 -6.51 -6.47 20.60
N TRP A 86 -7.16 -5.81 19.64
CA TRP A 86 -6.53 -4.82 18.76
C TRP A 86 -5.93 -3.64 19.53
N ASP A 87 -6.48 -3.26 20.68
CA ASP A 87 -5.95 -2.19 21.53
C ASP A 87 -4.56 -2.49 22.09
N ALA A 88 -4.30 -3.76 22.45
CA ALA A 88 -3.00 -4.18 22.95
C ALA A 88 -1.94 -4.15 21.84
N LEU A 89 -2.33 -4.51 20.60
CA LEU A 89 -1.45 -4.39 19.44
C LEU A 89 -1.20 -2.93 19.06
N ALA A 90 -2.22 -2.07 19.13
CA ALA A 90 -2.07 -0.64 18.90
C ALA A 90 -1.08 -0.02 19.92
N GLY A 91 -1.12 -0.46 21.18
CA GLY A 91 -0.16 -0.03 22.21
C GLY A 91 1.30 -0.42 21.93
N LEU A 92 1.53 -1.43 21.09
CA LEU A 92 2.87 -1.88 20.67
C LEU A 92 3.38 -1.16 19.40
N THR A 93 2.53 -0.41 18.71
CA THR A 93 2.94 0.34 17.53
C THR A 93 3.75 1.57 17.93
N THR A 94 4.98 1.65 17.41
CA THR A 94 5.83 2.83 17.57
C THR A 94 5.60 3.81 16.43
N GLN A 95 5.85 5.10 16.66
CA GLN A 95 5.73 6.12 15.60
C GLN A 95 6.61 5.79 14.38
N ASP A 96 7.80 5.23 14.62
CA ASP A 96 8.70 4.80 13.55
C ASP A 96 8.14 3.60 12.78
N GLY A 97 7.56 2.61 13.46
CA GLY A 97 6.86 1.49 12.84
C GLY A 97 5.71 1.94 11.94
N THR A 98 4.89 2.88 12.42
CA THR A 98 3.79 3.47 11.66
C THR A 98 4.28 4.22 10.42
N ARG A 99 5.39 4.97 10.53
CA ARG A 99 6.00 5.66 9.38
C ARG A 99 6.55 4.68 8.35
N ARG A 100 7.21 3.61 8.78
CA ARG A 100 7.69 2.55 7.88
C ARG A 100 6.55 1.84 7.16
N LEU A 101 5.45 1.58 7.86
CA LEU A 101 4.24 1.02 7.25
C LEU A 101 3.65 1.95 6.18
N LYS A 102 3.50 3.25 6.49
CA LYS A 102 3.08 4.26 5.50
C LYS A 102 3.96 4.24 4.25
N ASN A 103 5.28 4.25 4.43
CA ASN A 103 6.23 4.22 3.31
C ASN A 103 6.11 2.94 2.48
N ALA A 104 5.88 1.80 3.12
CA ALA A 104 5.63 0.54 2.44
C ALA A 104 4.32 0.59 1.63
N CYS A 105 3.24 1.13 2.18
CA CYS A 105 1.98 1.34 1.45
C CYS A 105 2.18 2.24 0.22
N VAL A 106 2.90 3.35 0.37
CA VAL A 106 3.21 4.26 -0.76
C VAL A 106 4.06 3.56 -1.82
N ALA A 107 5.06 2.77 -1.42
CA ALA A 107 5.87 2.00 -2.36
C ALA A 107 5.04 0.96 -3.13
N VAL A 108 4.13 0.27 -2.45
CA VAL A 108 3.18 -0.66 -3.08
C VAL A 108 2.27 0.08 -4.04
N ILE A 109 1.65 1.19 -3.64
CA ILE A 109 0.82 2.01 -4.53
C ILE A 109 1.62 2.47 -5.75
N GLY A 110 2.84 2.94 -5.57
CA GLY A 110 3.72 3.36 -6.66
C GLY A 110 4.09 2.22 -7.60
N HIS A 111 4.27 1.00 -7.09
CA HIS A 111 4.52 -0.17 -7.92
C HIS A 111 3.26 -0.59 -8.69
N LEU A 112 2.11 -0.56 -8.04
CA LEU A 112 0.82 -0.89 -8.64
C LEU A 112 0.37 0.14 -9.68
N ASP A 113 0.56 1.44 -9.43
CA ASP A 113 0.24 2.51 -10.39
C ASP A 113 1.16 2.48 -11.63
N VAL A 114 2.34 1.83 -11.54
CA VAL A 114 3.21 1.58 -12.71
C VAL A 114 2.68 0.42 -13.56
N GLU A 115 2.02 -0.56 -12.95
CA GLU A 115 1.47 -1.74 -13.63
C GLU A 115 0.02 -1.55 -14.09
N THR A 116 -0.73 -0.62 -13.51
CA THR A 116 -2.05 -0.26 -14.00
C THR A 116 -1.85 0.72 -15.16
N PRO A 117 -2.10 0.34 -16.43
CA PRO A 117 -1.97 1.28 -17.53
C PRO A 117 -2.90 2.44 -17.22
N ARG A 118 -2.33 3.64 -17.01
CA ARG A 118 -3.09 4.84 -16.66
C ARG A 118 -4.26 4.93 -17.64
N SER A 119 -5.47 4.72 -17.12
CA SER A 119 -6.68 4.67 -17.93
C SER A 119 -6.70 5.87 -18.86
N LEU A 120 -6.81 5.59 -20.15
CA LEU A 120 -6.84 6.63 -21.17
C LEU A 120 -8.14 7.41 -21.04
N GLU A 121 -8.02 8.74 -21.00
CA GLU A 121 -9.16 9.62 -21.04
C GLU A 121 -9.97 9.37 -22.32
N THR A 122 -11.27 9.67 -22.29
CA THR A 122 -12.15 9.46 -23.43
C THR A 122 -11.67 10.22 -24.68
N SER A 123 -11.14 11.42 -24.49
CA SER A 123 -10.53 12.27 -25.53
C SER A 123 -9.29 11.59 -26.15
N GLU A 124 -8.40 11.04 -25.32
CA GLU A 124 -7.19 10.34 -25.75
C GLU A 124 -7.52 9.08 -26.57
N ARG A 125 -8.50 8.29 -26.12
CA ARG A 125 -8.98 7.11 -26.86
C ARG A 125 -9.55 7.47 -28.22
N LEU A 126 -10.33 8.55 -28.30
CA LEU A 126 -10.91 9.01 -29.55
C LEU A 126 -9.82 9.45 -30.54
N VAL A 127 -8.79 10.16 -30.06
CA VAL A 127 -7.62 10.53 -30.88
C VAL A 127 -6.92 9.27 -31.41
N LEU A 128 -6.68 8.26 -30.56
CA LEU A 128 -6.05 7.01 -30.97
C LEU A 128 -6.88 6.28 -32.03
N GLN A 129 -8.19 6.11 -31.82
CA GLN A 129 -9.09 5.48 -32.80
C GLN A 129 -9.01 6.16 -34.17
N ARG A 130 -9.05 7.51 -34.20
CA ARG A 130 -8.93 8.25 -35.45
C ARG A 130 -7.57 8.05 -36.12
N LEU A 131 -6.49 8.02 -35.35
CA LEU A 131 -5.15 7.77 -35.88
C LEU A 131 -4.99 6.36 -36.45
N VAL A 132 -5.66 5.36 -35.88
CA VAL A 132 -5.69 3.96 -36.36
C VAL A 132 -6.51 3.83 -37.63
N SER A 133 -7.60 4.58 -37.75
CA SER A 133 -8.35 4.70 -39.02
C SER A 133 -7.55 5.41 -40.13
N GLY A 134 -6.32 5.87 -39.85
CA GLY A 134 -5.46 6.54 -40.83
C GLY A 134 -5.75 8.03 -40.99
N ALA A 135 -6.53 8.65 -40.10
CA ALA A 135 -6.82 10.07 -40.17
C ALA A 135 -5.53 10.91 -40.08
N ALA A 136 -5.50 12.01 -40.84
CA ALA A 136 -4.43 12.99 -40.75
C ALA A 136 -4.55 13.76 -39.41
N ILE A 137 -3.41 14.05 -38.79
CA ILE A 137 -3.36 14.76 -37.48
C ILE A 137 -4.07 16.11 -37.56
N ALA A 138 -3.96 16.82 -38.68
CA ALA A 138 -4.64 18.10 -38.91
C ALA A 138 -6.17 17.97 -38.87
N THR A 139 -6.72 16.89 -39.43
CA THR A 139 -8.15 16.59 -39.39
C THR A 139 -8.60 16.29 -37.96
N VAL A 140 -7.88 15.42 -37.25
CA VAL A 140 -8.20 15.10 -35.84
C VAL A 140 -8.10 16.34 -34.95
N ALA A 141 -7.10 17.19 -35.17
CA ALA A 141 -6.95 18.46 -34.46
C ALA A 141 -8.15 19.37 -34.67
N SER A 142 -8.59 19.51 -35.92
CA SER A 142 -9.75 20.33 -36.29
C SER A 142 -11.05 19.78 -35.68
N GLU A 143 -11.27 18.47 -35.73
CA GLU A 143 -12.43 17.79 -35.12
C GLU A 143 -12.49 18.00 -33.59
N MET A 144 -11.33 18.02 -32.94
CA MET A 144 -11.20 18.20 -31.49
C MET A 144 -11.16 19.67 -31.05
N GLY A 145 -11.18 20.62 -31.99
CA GLY A 145 -11.05 22.05 -31.68
C GLY A 145 -9.65 22.49 -31.25
N TYR A 146 -8.62 21.72 -31.58
CA TYR A 146 -7.22 22.04 -31.28
C TYR A 146 -6.49 22.60 -32.50
N SER A 147 -5.47 23.42 -32.24
CA SER A 147 -4.46 23.73 -33.27
C SER A 147 -3.57 22.50 -33.51
N GLU A 148 -3.00 22.36 -34.71
CA GLU A 148 -2.07 21.26 -35.01
C GLU A 148 -0.92 21.17 -34.01
N ARG A 149 -0.32 22.32 -33.65
CA ARG A 149 0.79 22.38 -32.67
C ARG A 149 0.37 21.87 -31.29
N GLN A 150 -0.85 22.18 -30.86
CA GLN A 150 -1.38 21.68 -29.60
C GLN A 150 -1.65 20.18 -29.67
N MET A 151 -2.21 19.69 -30.78
CA MET A 151 -2.40 18.25 -31.00
C MET A 151 -1.08 17.48 -30.92
N TYR A 152 0.01 17.97 -31.54
CA TYR A 152 1.32 17.33 -31.40
C TYR A 152 1.82 17.27 -29.96
N ARG A 153 1.54 18.28 -29.14
CA ARG A 153 1.91 18.28 -27.71
C ARG A 153 1.09 17.26 -26.92
N GLU A 154 -0.21 17.19 -27.15
CA GLU A 154 -1.06 16.18 -26.51
C GLU A 154 -0.65 14.77 -26.94
N LEU A 155 -0.34 14.56 -28.23
CA LEU A 155 0.20 13.28 -28.69
C LEU A 155 1.53 12.94 -28.03
N SER A 156 2.43 13.91 -27.84
CA SER A 156 3.70 13.65 -27.13
C SER A 156 3.44 13.18 -25.70
N ARG A 157 2.55 13.86 -24.97
CA ARG A 157 2.17 13.46 -23.61
C ARG A 157 1.51 12.08 -23.59
N LEU A 158 0.68 11.78 -24.59
CA LEU A 158 0.05 10.48 -24.77
C LEU A 158 1.10 9.39 -25.00
N TRP A 159 2.12 9.65 -25.81
CA TRP A 159 3.22 8.71 -26.04
C TRP A 159 4.05 8.49 -24.78
N ASP A 160 4.33 9.55 -24.02
CA ASP A 160 5.00 9.45 -22.73
C ASP A 160 4.16 8.64 -21.73
N LYS A 161 2.84 8.86 -21.70
CA LYS A 161 1.87 8.12 -20.88
C LYS A 161 1.82 6.63 -21.24
N LEU A 162 1.90 6.32 -22.53
CA LEU A 162 1.97 4.94 -23.04
C LEU A 162 3.39 4.36 -22.96
N GLY A 163 4.42 5.13 -22.57
CA GLY A 163 5.80 4.66 -22.51
C GLY A 163 6.37 4.23 -23.87
N VAL A 164 5.99 4.91 -24.95
CA VAL A 164 6.43 4.62 -26.33
C VAL A 164 7.04 5.85 -26.98
N SER A 165 7.98 5.65 -27.90
CA SER A 165 8.76 6.74 -28.50
C SER A 165 8.19 7.28 -29.82
N GLY A 166 6.87 7.22 -30.03
CA GLY A 166 6.23 7.86 -31.18
C GLY A 166 4.95 7.18 -31.69
N ARG A 167 4.41 7.74 -32.79
CA ARG A 167 3.08 7.40 -33.32
C ARG A 167 2.90 5.92 -33.65
N ALA A 168 3.79 5.32 -34.45
CA ALA A 168 3.61 3.94 -34.91
C ALA A 168 3.66 2.95 -33.74
N ALA A 169 4.60 3.15 -32.82
CA ALA A 169 4.71 2.35 -31.60
C ALA A 169 3.51 2.55 -30.68
N GLY A 170 3.03 3.79 -30.52
CA GLY A 170 1.86 4.10 -29.69
C GLY A 170 0.56 3.53 -30.23
N VAL A 171 0.33 3.62 -31.55
CA VAL A 171 -0.82 2.99 -32.22
C VAL A 171 -0.77 1.47 -32.05
N HIS A 172 0.38 0.85 -32.34
CA HIS A 172 0.53 -0.60 -32.20
C HIS A 172 0.30 -1.07 -30.77
N LYS A 173 0.89 -0.37 -29.78
CA LYS A 173 0.69 -0.67 -28.36
C LYS A 173 -0.78 -0.55 -27.96
N ALA A 174 -1.46 0.52 -28.39
CA ALA A 174 -2.87 0.72 -28.09
C ALA A 174 -3.76 -0.39 -28.66
N THR A 175 -3.47 -0.88 -29.87
CA THR A 175 -4.19 -2.02 -30.47
C THR A 175 -3.88 -3.33 -29.74
N VAL A 176 -2.62 -3.61 -29.40
CA VAL A 176 -2.22 -4.84 -28.70
C VAL A 176 -2.80 -4.92 -27.29
N GLU A 177 -2.88 -3.79 -26.58
CA GLU A 177 -3.44 -3.72 -25.23
C GLU A 177 -4.98 -3.65 -25.21
N GLY A 178 -5.65 -3.69 -26.37
CA GLY A 178 -7.11 -3.61 -26.45
C GLY A 178 -7.68 -2.27 -25.96
N LEU A 179 -6.86 -1.21 -25.98
CA LEU A 179 -7.29 0.14 -25.59
C LEU A 179 -8.21 0.78 -26.65
N ILE A 180 -8.16 0.24 -27.86
CA ILE A 180 -8.95 0.60 -29.03
C ILE A 180 -9.29 -0.68 -29.79
N ASP A 181 -10.55 -0.82 -30.20
CA ASP A 181 -11.06 -1.87 -31.09
C ASP A 181 -10.99 -1.45 -32.56
#